data_AF-A0A328IL75-F1
#
_entry.id   AF-A0A328IL75-F1
#
_cell.length_a   1.000
_cell.length_b   1.000
_cell.length_c   1.000
_cell.angle_alpha   90.00
_cell.angle_beta   90.00
_cell.angle_gamma   90.00
#
_symmetry.space_group_name_H-M   'P 1'
#
loop_
_entity.id
_entity.type
_entity.pdbx_description
1 polymer ?
#
loop_
_entity_poly.entity_id
_entity_poly.type
_entity_poly.pdbx_seq_one_letter_code
_entity_poly.pdbx_strand_id
1 'polypeptide(L)' 'ETVGLPTTLEGIGLGNATYEQLMKVAETSSAEGETIHNELVEVRPETVFSALKAADAYGKYRLQE' A
#
# COMPACT_ATOMS: atom_id res chain seq x y z
N GLU A 1 7.78 15.30 3.06
CA GLU A 1 6.53 15.42 3.83
C GLU A 1 6.22 16.88 4.17
N THR A 2 5.92 17.73 3.18
CA THR A 2 5.84 19.19 3.39
C THR A 2 4.53 19.68 3.99
N VAL A 3 3.44 18.90 3.84
CA VAL A 3 2.08 19.24 4.31
C VAL A 3 1.56 18.29 5.40
N GLY A 4 2.40 17.39 5.91
CA GLY A 4 2.05 16.51 7.03
C GLY A 4 1.13 15.32 6.71
N LEU A 5 0.92 14.98 5.44
CA LEU A 5 0.23 13.73 5.08
C LEU A 5 1.12 12.50 5.36
N PRO A 6 0.53 11.36 5.75
CA PRO A 6 1.30 10.15 6.05
C PRO A 6 1.87 9.53 4.77
N THR A 7 3.15 9.16 4.82
CA THR A 7 3.89 8.53 3.71
C THR A 7 4.33 7.09 4.03
N THR A 8 3.99 6.57 5.21
CA THR A 8 4.32 5.23 5.70
C THR A 8 3.11 4.55 6.31
N LEU A 9 3.15 3.23 6.45
CA LEU A 9 2.13 2.48 7.19
C LEU A 9 2.09 2.89 8.66
N GLU A 10 3.25 3.20 9.27
CA GLU A 10 3.31 3.74 10.63
C GLU A 10 2.58 5.08 10.76
N GLY A 11 2.67 5.95 9.75
CA GLY A 11 1.97 7.23 9.70
C GLY A 11 0.44 7.10 9.73
N ILE A 12 -0.11 5.93 9.41
CA ILE A 12 -1.54 5.60 9.53
C ILE A 12 -1.84 4.59 10.65
N GLY A 13 -0.89 4.34 11.56
CA GLY A 13 -1.06 3.44 12.71
C GLY A 13 -0.91 1.94 12.40
N LEU A 14 -0.34 1.59 11.24
CA LEU A 14 -0.17 0.22 10.75
C LEU A 14 1.29 -0.25 10.71
N GLY A 15 2.17 0.31 11.54
CA GLY A 15 3.60 0.01 11.54
C GLY A 15 3.96 -1.47 11.80
N ASN A 16 3.07 -2.22 12.45
CA ASN A 16 3.23 -3.65 12.76
C ASN A 16 2.29 -4.55 11.94
N ALA A 17 1.72 -4.05 10.83
CA ALA A 17 0.84 -4.85 9.99
C ALA A 17 1.54 -6.12 9.48
N THR A 18 0.88 -7.27 9.63
CA THR A 18 1.46 -8.55 9.20
C THR A 18 1.33 -8.73 7.70
N TYR A 19 2.06 -9.72 7.16
CA TYR A 19 1.96 -10.13 5.76
C TYR A 19 0.51 -10.45 5.38
N GLU A 20 -0.18 -11.24 6.21
CA GLU A 20 -1.55 -11.70 5.97
C GLU A 20 -2.54 -10.54 6.00
N GLN A 21 -2.33 -9.57 6.89
CA GLN A 21 -3.17 -8.37 6.95
C GLN A 21 -3.00 -7.50 5.69
N LEU A 22 -1.75 -7.31 5.24
CA LEU A 22 -1.49 -6.56 4.01
C LEU A 22 -2.00 -7.30 2.77
N MET A 23 -1.90 -8.63 2.72
CA MET A 23 -2.48 -9.42 1.64
C MET A 23 -4.01 -9.30 1.62
N LYS A 24 -4.67 -9.34 2.79
CA LYS A 24 -6.12 -9.13 2.88
C LYS A 24 -6.53 -7.76 2.35
N VAL A 25 -5.76 -6.71 2.63
CA VAL A 25 -6.00 -5.37 2.04
C VAL A 25 -5.86 -5.43 0.52
N ALA A 26 -4.80 -6.07 0.02
CA ALA A 26 -4.56 -6.19 -1.41
C ALA A 26 -5.68 -6.96 -2.15
N GLU A 27 -6.13 -8.08 -1.61
CA GLU A 27 -7.27 -8.86 -2.12
C GLU A 27 -8.56 -8.03 -2.10
N THR A 28 -8.82 -7.32 -1.00
CA THR A 28 -10.03 -6.48 -0.87
C THR A 28 -10.02 -5.35 -1.91
N SER A 29 -8.89 -4.66 -2.06
CA SER A 29 -8.72 -3.56 -3.03
C SER A 29 -8.76 -4.00 -4.49
N SER A 30 -8.62 -5.31 -4.76
CA SER A 30 -8.67 -5.90 -6.12
C SER A 30 -9.85 -6.84 -6.34
N ALA A 31 -10.82 -6.84 -5.42
CA ALA A 31 -12.06 -7.60 -5.55
C ALA A 31 -12.85 -7.19 -6.80
N GLU A 32 -13.71 -8.09 -7.30
CA GLU A 32 -14.59 -7.81 -8.42
C GLU A 32 -15.49 -6.59 -8.11
N GLY A 33 -15.56 -5.64 -9.05
CA GLY A 33 -16.35 -4.41 -8.91
C GLY A 33 -15.61 -3.21 -8.31
N GLU A 34 -14.36 -3.38 -7.84
CA GLU A 34 -13.54 -2.26 -7.36
C GLU A 34 -13.03 -1.36 -8.49
N THR A 35 -12.71 -0.10 -8.17
CA THR A 35 -12.27 0.87 -9.18
C THR A 35 -10.87 0.63 -9.72
N ILE A 36 -10.09 -0.25 -9.08
CA ILE A 36 -8.73 -0.59 -9.51
C ILE A 36 -8.69 -1.21 -10.90
N HIS A 37 -9.80 -1.82 -11.33
CA HIS A 37 -9.96 -2.43 -12.66
C HIS A 37 -10.12 -1.40 -13.79
N ASN A 38 -10.21 -0.10 -13.46
CA ASN A 38 -10.17 0.98 -14.45
C ASN A 38 -8.73 1.33 -14.90
N GLU A 39 -7.71 0.79 -14.23
CA GLU A 39 -6.32 0.96 -14.64
C GLU A 39 -6.05 0.35 -16.02
N LEU A 40 -5.11 0.94 -16.76
CA LEU A 40 -4.78 0.51 -18.13
C LEU A 40 -4.19 -0.91 -18.20
N VAL A 41 -3.69 -1.41 -17.07
CA VAL A 41 -3.08 -2.73 -16.95
C VAL A 41 -3.85 -3.54 -15.90
N GLU A 42 -3.84 -4.86 -16.07
CA GLU A 42 -4.40 -5.76 -15.07
C GLU A 42 -3.63 -5.61 -13.74
N VAL A 43 -4.36 -5.27 -12.67
CA VAL A 43 -3.81 -5.17 -11.32
C VAL A 43 -4.25 -6.38 -10.51
N ARG A 44 -3.28 -7.21 -10.11
CA ARG A 44 -3.49 -8.41 -9.30
C ARG A 44 -3.24 -8.12 -7.82
N PRO A 45 -3.86 -8.87 -6.88
CA PRO A 45 -3.61 -8.71 -5.45
C PRO A 45 -2.11 -8.70 -5.09
N GLU A 46 -1.29 -9.56 -5.71
CA GLU A 46 0.14 -9.66 -5.42
C GLU A 46 0.90 -8.38 -5.82
N THR A 47 0.46 -7.71 -6.88
CA THR A 47 1.00 -6.42 -7.31
C THR A 47 0.66 -5.33 -6.31
N VAL A 48 -0.58 -5.28 -5.84
CA VAL A 48 -1.02 -4.32 -4.80
C VAL A 48 -0.26 -4.54 -3.49
N PHE A 49 -0.14 -5.79 -3.06
CA PHE A 49 0.63 -6.18 -1.88
C PHE A 49 2.09 -5.72 -1.98
N SER A 50 2.73 -5.97 -3.13
CA SER A 50 4.11 -5.54 -3.37
C SER A 50 4.24 -4.02 -3.38
N ALA A 51 3.27 -3.31 -3.97
CA ALA A 51 3.22 -1.86 -4.01
C ALA A 51 3.06 -1.25 -2.60
N LEU A 52 2.21 -1.80 -1.74
CA LEU A 52 2.05 -1.37 -0.35
C LEU A 52 3.39 -1.41 0.41
N LYS A 53 4.12 -2.52 0.29
CA LYS A 53 5.44 -2.68 0.93
C LYS A 53 6.49 -1.76 0.34
N ALA A 54 6.51 -1.60 -0.98
CA ALA A 54 7.45 -0.73 -1.67
C ALA A 54 7.22 0.74 -1.29
N ALA A 55 5.96 1.19 -1.25
CA ALA A 55 5.60 2.54 -0.84
C ALA A 55 5.99 2.83 0.61
N ASP A 56 5.71 1.90 1.55
CA ASP A 56 6.12 2.04 2.95
C ASP A 56 7.64 2.13 3.12
N ALA A 57 8.39 1.23 2.45
CA ALA A 57 9.84 1.24 2.49
C ALA A 57 10.42 2.54 1.90
N TYR A 58 9.85 3.01 0.79
CA TYR A 58 10.28 4.26 0.16
C TYR A 58 9.96 5.48 1.02
N GLY A 59 8.78 5.52 1.67
CA GLY A 59 8.42 6.56 2.63
C GLY A 59 9.39 6.60 3.81
N LYS A 60 9.71 5.43 4.40
CA LYS A 60 10.70 5.31 5.48
C LYS A 60 12.08 5.79 5.06
N TYR A 61 12.53 5.43 3.86
CA TYR A 61 13.79 5.90 3.29
C TYR A 61 13.82 7.43 3.20
N ARG A 62 12.78 8.05 2.63
CA ARG A 62 12.72 9.51 2.45
C ARG A 62 12.63 10.31 3.75
N LEU A 63 12.10 9.73 4.82
CA LEU A 63 12.04 10.35 6.14
C LEU A 63 13.40 10.37 6.86
N GLN A 64 14.37 9.58 6.38
CA GLN A 64 15.73 9.54 6.93
C GLN A 64 16.68 10.50 6.23
N GLU A 65 16.27 11.05 5.07
CA GLU A 65 16.99 12.05 4.27
C GLU A 65 16.56 13.47 4.64
#